data_AF-A0A536XDQ9-F1
#
_entry.id   AF-A0A536XDQ9-F1
#
_cell.length_a   1.000
_cell.length_b   1.000
_cell.length_c   1.000
_cell.angle_alpha   90.00
_cell.angle_beta   90.00
_cell.angle_gamma   90.00
#
_symmetry.space_group_name_H-M   'P 1'
#
loop_
_entity.id
_entity.type
_entity.pdbx_description
1 polymer ?
#
loop_
_entity_poly.entity_id
_entity_poly.type
_entity_poly.pdbx_seq_one_letter_code
_entity_poly.pdbx_strand_id
1 'polypeptide(L)'
;MRKSVVESTYRRRHMSARNSSRISLAAIVAAPLLGGVGSLATSGAALAACTGPGAPTTTETRCLTAVIIPGKPLQSYDISWVNPHRAEYYLGDRSNSGIDIIDTRTLTFKRTVGKGLFTGIVLQTNPTTGVVSINNDKSGPDGVVTHGRWLYAGDGNSTLKVFDLDASDASAHKQTVPTGAPADNRVDEMALTTDGEFLLAVNNAAEPLPFATLFAANGDQNHSSVMVLTKITIDPNAFPGTPAIEQPTWDPTTKRFYVSVPILGKPGGCGTATCDGGLLVIDPTTVTMGTMVLGAFNPATNTGALQLSDCGPNGATVGPNDNLLLGCTQANNPSNRSTLVINATTKHFSHVNGIVGSDEVWFNKGDGRYYTGSNRNCAPAGCPAQAAVLGVIDGTSVLIETIPQSSGSHSVAADFKRNLIFVPQNAPAAAFPAGTGGNGDTTPVGAGICGTANDATGTGCIGVFAHYVDGDRDDHDRDDHDH
;
A
#
# COMPACT_ATOMS: atom_id res chain seq x y z
N MET A 1 -54.67 3.10 -32.49
CA MET A 1 -54.86 4.24 -33.43
C MET A 1 -53.86 5.32 -33.01
N ARG A 2 -52.99 5.94 -33.81
CA ARG A 2 -52.65 5.95 -35.24
C ARG A 2 -51.15 6.32 -35.34
N LYS A 3 -50.48 5.77 -36.36
CA LYS A 3 -49.10 6.04 -36.79
C LYS A 3 -48.97 7.38 -37.55
N SER A 4 -47.75 7.93 -37.57
CA SER A 4 -47.10 8.71 -38.65
C SER A 4 -45.65 8.95 -38.20
N VAL A 5 -44.56 8.37 -38.73
CA VAL A 5 -44.03 8.18 -40.09
C VAL A 5 -43.93 9.49 -40.87
N VAL A 6 -42.70 10.00 -40.99
CA VAL A 6 -42.25 10.83 -42.10
C VAL A 6 -40.98 10.19 -42.67
N GLU A 7 -41.11 9.79 -43.92
CA GLU A 7 -40.13 9.20 -44.81
C GLU A 7 -39.43 10.34 -45.58
N SER A 8 -38.12 10.25 -45.81
CA SER A 8 -37.48 10.97 -46.92
C SER A 8 -36.34 10.15 -47.49
N THR A 9 -36.61 9.61 -48.68
CA THR A 9 -35.69 8.91 -49.56
C THR A 9 -34.94 9.90 -50.46
N TYR A 10 -33.64 9.72 -50.64
CA TYR A 10 -33.04 10.00 -51.95
C TYR A 10 -31.88 9.05 -52.28
N ARG A 11 -31.86 8.62 -53.54
CA ARG A 11 -31.12 7.51 -54.12
C ARG A 11 -29.70 7.88 -54.58
N ARG A 12 -28.81 6.90 -54.40
CA ARG A 12 -27.68 6.41 -55.24
C ARG A 12 -27.12 7.32 -56.36
N ARG A 13 -25.79 7.42 -56.37
CA ARG A 13 -24.97 7.16 -57.58
C ARG A 13 -23.81 6.22 -57.25
N HIS A 14 -23.79 5.07 -57.93
CA HIS A 14 -22.60 4.24 -58.11
C HIS A 14 -21.70 4.89 -59.16
N MET A 15 -20.38 4.83 -58.97
CA MET A 15 -19.45 4.53 -60.06
C MET A 15 -18.28 3.71 -59.52
N SER A 16 -18.05 2.59 -60.20
CA SER A 16 -16.91 1.68 -60.11
C SER A 16 -15.78 2.22 -61.00
N ALA A 17 -14.53 2.12 -60.56
CA ALA A 17 -13.39 2.04 -61.47
C ALA A 17 -12.25 1.24 -60.82
N ARG A 18 -11.84 0.21 -61.56
CA ARG A 18 -10.76 -0.76 -61.34
C ARG A 18 -9.38 -0.16 -61.68
N ASN A 19 -8.35 -0.94 -61.34
CA ASN A 19 -6.97 -0.99 -61.88
C ASN A 19 -5.97 -0.03 -61.23
N SER A 20 -4.72 -0.38 -60.95
CA SER A 20 -3.94 -1.61 -61.25
C SER A 20 -2.59 -1.52 -60.53
N SER A 21 -2.08 -2.68 -60.15
CA SER A 21 -0.74 -2.94 -59.60
C SER A 21 0.37 -2.53 -60.58
N ARG A 22 1.46 -1.93 -60.08
CA ARG A 22 2.77 -1.97 -60.73
C ARG A 22 3.88 -2.18 -59.70
N ILE A 23 4.53 -3.32 -59.86
CA ILE A 23 5.82 -3.69 -59.30
C ILE A 23 6.89 -2.82 -59.99
N SER A 24 7.86 -2.32 -59.24
CA SER A 24 9.15 -1.91 -59.82
C SER A 24 10.27 -2.23 -58.82
N LEU A 25 11.20 -3.03 -59.32
CA LEU A 25 12.35 -3.57 -58.63
C LEU A 25 13.58 -2.68 -58.92
N ALA A 26 14.43 -2.54 -57.91
CA ALA A 26 15.87 -2.26 -57.94
C ALA A 26 16.39 -0.85 -58.32
N ALA A 27 17.08 -0.24 -57.35
CA ALA A 27 18.48 0.16 -57.51
C ALA A 27 19.16 0.26 -56.13
N ILE A 28 20.13 -0.62 -55.90
CA ILE A 28 21.07 -0.60 -54.77
C ILE A 28 22.14 0.46 -55.10
N VAL A 29 22.34 1.43 -54.21
CA VAL A 29 23.58 2.20 -54.12
C VAL A 29 23.99 2.25 -52.65
N ALA A 30 25.21 1.79 -52.40
CA ALA A 30 25.83 1.72 -51.08
C ALA A 30 26.70 2.95 -50.79
N ALA A 31 26.88 3.20 -49.48
CA ALA A 31 27.91 3.97 -48.77
C ALA A 31 27.65 5.47 -48.47
N PRO A 32 28.26 6.04 -47.41
CA PRO A 32 28.38 5.55 -46.03
C PRO A 32 28.02 6.62 -44.96
N LEU A 33 27.72 6.15 -43.74
CA LEU A 33 27.96 6.77 -42.42
C LEU A 33 27.91 8.31 -42.29
N LEU A 34 26.90 8.80 -41.57
CA LEU A 34 27.08 9.74 -40.44
C LEU A 34 25.91 9.54 -39.47
N GLY A 35 26.22 8.89 -38.35
CA GLY A 35 25.29 8.57 -37.28
C GLY A 35 24.77 9.83 -36.60
N GLY A 36 23.46 9.88 -36.46
CA GLY A 36 22.72 10.87 -35.69
C GLY A 36 21.34 10.33 -35.36
N VAL A 37 21.25 9.06 -34.97
CA VAL A 37 20.02 8.54 -34.36
C VAL A 37 20.02 9.10 -32.94
N GLY A 38 19.32 10.20 -32.75
CA GLY A 38 18.87 10.60 -31.41
C GLY A 38 18.02 9.47 -30.87
N SER A 39 18.62 8.57 -30.11
CA SER A 39 17.91 7.60 -29.31
C SER A 39 17.08 8.38 -28.30
N LEU A 40 15.79 8.55 -28.58
CA LEU A 40 14.80 8.65 -27.52
C LEU A 40 14.86 7.33 -26.75
N ALA A 41 15.70 7.30 -25.72
CA ALA A 41 15.62 6.25 -24.71
C ALA A 41 14.29 6.45 -23.99
N THR A 42 13.25 5.74 -24.44
CA THR A 42 12.12 5.44 -23.56
C THR A 42 12.72 4.62 -22.43
N SER A 43 12.87 5.23 -21.26
CA SER A 43 13.25 4.57 -20.01
C SER A 43 12.16 3.57 -19.62
N GLY A 44 12.15 2.42 -20.30
CA GLY A 44 11.39 1.25 -19.87
C GLY A 44 12.08 0.66 -18.66
N ALA A 45 11.36 0.53 -17.55
CA ALA A 45 11.85 -0.17 -16.37
C ALA A 45 12.35 -1.56 -16.79
N ALA A 46 13.59 -1.89 -16.43
CA ALA A 46 14.11 -3.23 -16.64
C ALA A 46 13.37 -4.19 -15.70
N LEU A 47 12.87 -5.31 -16.23
CA LEU A 47 12.20 -6.35 -15.44
C LEU A 47 13.23 -7.37 -14.92
N ALA A 48 13.06 -7.81 -13.68
CA ALA A 48 13.88 -8.84 -13.07
C ALA A 48 13.31 -10.26 -13.24
N ALA A 49 14.18 -11.26 -13.08
CA ALA A 49 13.88 -12.66 -13.38
C ALA A 49 13.23 -13.47 -12.24
N CYS A 50 12.91 -12.87 -11.07
CA CYS A 50 12.25 -13.57 -9.95
C CYS A 50 12.92 -14.92 -9.60
N THR A 51 14.04 -14.89 -8.87
CA THR A 51 14.80 -16.09 -8.54
C THR A 51 15.05 -16.26 -7.04
N GLY A 52 15.54 -17.43 -6.65
CA GLY A 52 15.95 -17.70 -5.28
C GLY A 52 14.77 -17.94 -4.32
N PRO A 53 15.01 -17.84 -3.00
CA PRO A 53 14.03 -18.23 -1.99
C PRO A 53 12.71 -17.45 -2.04
N GLY A 54 12.73 -16.21 -2.53
CA GLY A 54 11.54 -15.37 -2.68
C GLY A 54 10.75 -15.58 -3.97
N ALA A 55 11.20 -16.49 -4.84
CA ALA A 55 10.45 -16.95 -6.00
C ALA A 55 10.37 -18.48 -6.02
N PRO A 56 9.80 -19.13 -4.98
CA PRO A 56 9.77 -20.57 -4.90
C PRO A 56 8.90 -21.17 -6.02
N THR A 57 9.31 -22.35 -6.51
CA THR A 57 8.60 -23.14 -7.54
C THR A 57 7.70 -24.23 -6.94
N THR A 58 7.54 -24.27 -5.62
CA THR A 58 6.72 -25.25 -4.88
C THR A 58 5.47 -24.67 -4.20
N THR A 59 5.26 -23.36 -4.27
CA THR A 59 4.09 -22.61 -3.75
C THR A 59 3.01 -22.39 -4.81
N GLU A 60 1.80 -22.00 -4.44
CA GLU A 60 0.77 -21.58 -5.40
C GLU A 60 0.95 -20.11 -5.83
N THR A 61 1.51 -19.30 -4.93
CA THR A 61 1.90 -17.93 -5.20
C THR A 61 3.27 -17.87 -5.85
N ARG A 62 3.36 -17.21 -7.01
CA ARG A 62 4.57 -17.11 -7.83
C ARG A 62 4.97 -15.67 -8.05
N CYS A 63 6.26 -15.39 -7.94
CA CYS A 63 6.85 -14.14 -8.43
C CYS A 63 6.83 -14.18 -9.96
N LEU A 64 6.11 -13.26 -10.58
CA LEU A 64 5.99 -13.14 -12.04
C LEU A 64 7.13 -12.29 -12.61
N THR A 65 7.40 -11.16 -11.94
CA THR A 65 8.46 -10.23 -12.31
C THR A 65 8.77 -9.31 -11.13
N ALA A 66 9.76 -8.43 -11.29
CA ALA A 66 9.95 -7.31 -10.39
C ALA A 66 10.18 -6.01 -11.17
N VAL A 67 9.59 -4.93 -10.69
CA VAL A 67 9.67 -3.59 -11.27
C VAL A 67 10.74 -2.79 -10.54
N ILE A 68 11.77 -2.35 -11.26
CA ILE A 68 12.82 -1.51 -10.71
C ILE A 68 12.31 -0.07 -10.55
N ILE A 69 12.56 0.51 -9.37
CA ILE A 69 12.26 1.91 -9.07
C ILE A 69 13.49 2.77 -9.41
N PRO A 70 13.40 3.73 -10.35
CA PRO A 70 14.50 4.62 -10.65
C PRO A 70 14.77 5.61 -9.49
N GLY A 71 16.04 5.81 -9.15
CA GLY A 71 16.43 6.82 -8.16
C GLY A 71 17.47 6.30 -7.19
N LYS A 72 17.37 6.77 -5.93
CA LYS A 72 18.17 6.25 -4.82
C LYS A 72 17.71 4.84 -4.47
N PRO A 73 18.61 3.96 -3.99
CA PRO A 73 18.23 2.65 -3.48
C PRO A 73 17.14 2.74 -2.40
N LEU A 74 16.19 1.81 -2.46
CA LEU A 74 15.03 1.73 -1.58
C LEU A 74 15.46 1.30 -0.16
N GLN A 75 15.86 2.28 0.64
CA GLN A 75 16.33 2.12 2.03
C GLN A 75 15.18 2.14 3.03
N SER A 76 14.18 2.95 2.75
CA SER A 76 13.03 3.19 3.61
C SER A 76 11.84 3.65 2.77
N TYR A 77 10.70 3.13 3.16
CA TYR A 77 9.35 3.44 2.74
C TYR A 77 8.45 3.07 3.92
N ASP A 78 7.15 3.27 3.76
CA ASP A 78 6.16 2.86 4.76
C ASP A 78 5.20 1.83 4.16
N ILE A 79 4.08 2.28 3.59
CA ILE A 79 3.11 1.38 2.99
C ILE A 79 2.80 1.72 1.54
N SER A 80 1.97 0.87 0.96
CA SER A 80 1.58 0.93 -0.42
C SER A 80 0.07 1.05 -0.59
N TRP A 81 -0.35 1.28 -1.83
CA TRP A 81 -1.75 1.27 -2.19
C TRP A 81 -1.90 0.79 -3.61
N VAL A 82 -3.06 0.22 -3.94
CA VAL A 82 -3.43 -0.05 -5.32
C VAL A 82 -4.76 0.61 -5.63
N ASN A 83 -4.83 1.25 -6.80
CA ASN A 83 -6.07 1.67 -7.44
C ASN A 83 -6.34 0.81 -8.68
N PRO A 84 -7.14 -0.26 -8.54
CA PRO A 84 -7.44 -1.17 -9.65
C PRO A 84 -8.16 -0.52 -10.82
N HIS A 85 -8.90 0.57 -10.56
CA HIS A 85 -9.64 1.32 -11.59
C HIS A 85 -8.71 2.14 -12.48
N ARG A 86 -7.63 2.66 -11.92
CA ARG A 86 -6.56 3.33 -12.67
C ARG A 86 -5.51 2.35 -13.22
N ALA A 87 -5.45 1.15 -12.64
CA ALA A 87 -4.36 0.18 -12.83
C ALA A 87 -3.02 0.75 -12.37
N GLU A 88 -3.02 1.29 -11.16
CA GLU A 88 -1.84 1.94 -10.59
C GLU A 88 -1.59 1.39 -9.19
N TYR A 89 -0.33 1.05 -8.93
CA TYR A 89 0.23 0.79 -7.62
C TYR A 89 1.00 2.03 -7.16
N TYR A 90 1.01 2.28 -5.84
CA TYR A 90 1.61 3.45 -5.21
C TYR A 90 2.46 3.02 -4.01
N LEU A 91 3.63 3.64 -3.82
CA LEU A 91 4.49 3.43 -2.65
C LEU A 91 4.91 4.76 -2.04
N GLY A 92 4.79 4.90 -0.71
CA GLY A 92 5.42 5.99 0.04
C GLY A 92 6.93 5.83 0.12
N ASP A 93 7.68 6.27 -0.90
CA ASP A 93 9.15 6.14 -0.95
C ASP A 93 9.85 7.33 -0.26
N ARG A 94 10.26 7.11 1.00
CA ARG A 94 11.08 8.06 1.78
C ARG A 94 12.48 8.24 1.20
N SER A 95 13.03 7.21 0.58
CA SER A 95 14.37 7.20 -0.03
C SER A 95 14.44 8.19 -1.18
N ASN A 96 13.37 8.27 -2.00
CA ASN A 96 13.26 9.22 -3.10
C ASN A 96 12.37 10.44 -2.81
N SER A 97 11.87 10.58 -1.58
CA SER A 97 11.06 11.71 -1.11
C SER A 97 9.86 11.98 -2.01
N GLY A 98 9.12 10.93 -2.37
CA GLY A 98 8.01 10.99 -3.32
C GLY A 98 7.17 9.71 -3.32
N ILE A 99 6.06 9.75 -4.05
CA ILE A 99 5.20 8.58 -4.27
C ILE A 99 5.53 7.94 -5.60
N ASP A 100 6.02 6.70 -5.59
CA ASP A 100 6.27 5.95 -6.81
C ASP A 100 5.00 5.33 -7.36
N ILE A 101 4.81 5.41 -8.68
CA ILE A 101 3.64 4.88 -9.36
C ILE A 101 4.09 3.82 -10.36
N ILE A 102 3.47 2.64 -10.29
CA ILE A 102 3.65 1.54 -11.25
C ILE A 102 2.34 1.29 -11.99
N ASP A 103 2.40 1.12 -13.30
CA ASP A 103 1.26 0.65 -14.09
C ASP A 103 1.09 -0.87 -13.89
N THR A 104 -0.06 -1.28 -13.36
CA THR A 104 -0.34 -2.68 -13.03
C THR A 104 -0.77 -3.51 -14.25
N ARG A 105 -1.06 -2.90 -15.42
CA ARG A 105 -1.29 -3.61 -16.68
C ARG A 105 0.02 -4.03 -17.32
N THR A 106 0.94 -3.07 -17.43
CA THR A 106 2.20 -3.28 -18.16
C THR A 106 3.34 -3.71 -17.26
N LEU A 107 3.17 -3.63 -15.94
CA LEU A 107 4.18 -3.93 -14.91
C LEU A 107 5.43 -3.07 -15.10
N THR A 108 5.22 -1.78 -15.35
CA THR A 108 6.30 -0.82 -15.59
C THR A 108 6.19 0.37 -14.66
N PHE A 109 7.32 0.87 -14.19
CA PHE A 109 7.38 2.14 -13.50
C PHE A 109 6.82 3.26 -14.38
N LYS A 110 5.90 4.04 -13.82
CA LYS A 110 5.21 5.13 -14.51
C LYS A 110 5.87 6.48 -14.24
N ARG A 111 6.01 6.84 -12.96
CA ARG A 111 6.62 8.10 -12.48
C ARG A 111 6.71 8.16 -10.95
N THR A 112 7.48 9.10 -10.42
CA THR A 112 7.44 9.50 -9.00
C THR A 112 6.75 10.87 -8.89
N VAL A 113 5.69 10.97 -8.10
CA VAL A 113 4.97 12.23 -7.84
C VAL A 113 5.43 12.87 -6.54
N GLY A 114 5.49 14.21 -6.51
CA GLY A 114 5.78 14.97 -5.29
C GLY A 114 7.24 14.95 -4.84
N LYS A 115 8.17 14.57 -5.72
CA LYS A 115 9.61 14.55 -5.43
C LYS A 115 10.09 15.86 -4.84
N GLY A 116 10.66 15.79 -3.63
CA GLY A 116 11.18 16.95 -2.89
C GLY A 116 10.13 17.80 -2.18
N LEU A 117 8.85 17.42 -2.23
CA LEU A 117 7.78 18.01 -1.41
C LEU A 117 7.63 17.32 -0.06
N PHE A 118 8.12 16.09 0.05
CA PHE A 118 8.12 15.28 1.26
C PHE A 118 9.45 15.42 2.00
N THR A 119 9.40 15.12 3.30
CA THR A 119 10.54 15.24 4.22
C THR A 119 11.71 14.35 3.82
N GLY A 120 11.43 13.16 3.26
CA GLY A 120 12.43 12.14 2.97
C GLY A 120 12.88 11.41 4.23
N ILE A 121 14.04 10.76 4.15
CA ILE A 121 14.67 10.09 5.29
C ILE A 121 15.23 11.12 6.27
N VAL A 122 14.77 11.03 7.52
CA VAL A 122 15.39 11.70 8.68
C VAL A 122 16.18 10.67 9.46
N LEU A 123 17.44 10.99 9.78
CA LEU A 123 18.30 10.13 10.60
C LEU A 123 18.25 10.53 12.07
N GLN A 124 18.41 9.55 12.95
CA GLN A 124 18.63 9.75 14.38
C GLN A 124 19.83 8.95 14.85
N THR A 125 20.42 9.40 15.95
CA THR A 125 21.52 8.70 16.62
C THR A 125 21.07 8.33 18.02
N ASN A 126 21.16 7.05 18.36
CA ASN A 126 20.94 6.62 19.73
C ASN A 126 22.02 7.24 20.63
N PRO A 127 21.68 8.06 21.63
CA PRO A 127 22.67 8.79 22.42
C PRO A 127 23.53 7.87 23.30
N THR A 128 23.06 6.66 23.59
CA THR A 128 23.74 5.68 24.44
C THR A 128 24.65 4.76 23.62
N THR A 129 24.19 4.28 22.47
CA THR A 129 24.94 3.30 21.66
C THR A 129 25.70 3.93 20.49
N GLY A 130 25.40 5.18 20.14
CA GLY A 130 25.94 5.85 18.96
C GLY A 130 25.44 5.28 17.63
N VAL A 131 24.52 4.31 17.66
CA VAL A 131 23.96 3.70 16.45
C VAL A 131 23.10 4.72 15.72
N VAL A 132 23.40 4.95 14.44
CA VAL A 132 22.58 5.75 13.54
C VAL A 132 21.49 4.87 12.94
N SER A 133 20.25 5.32 12.99
CA SER A 133 19.08 4.68 12.38
C SER A 133 18.17 5.71 11.71
N ILE A 134 17.23 5.23 10.90
CA ILE A 134 16.16 6.08 10.37
C ILE A 134 15.19 6.40 11.52
N ASN A 135 14.77 7.66 11.60
CA ASN A 135 13.72 8.13 12.48
C ASN A 135 12.40 8.05 11.72
N ASN A 136 11.62 7.00 11.95
CA ASN A 136 10.35 6.80 11.26
C ASN A 136 9.35 7.90 11.62
N ASP A 137 9.27 8.31 12.89
CA ASP A 137 8.38 9.38 13.36
C ASP A 137 8.49 10.66 12.53
N LYS A 138 9.68 10.99 12.02
CA LYS A 138 9.97 12.23 11.30
C LYS A 138 10.23 12.05 9.81
N SER A 139 10.32 10.83 9.32
CA SER A 139 10.55 10.57 7.89
C SER A 139 9.22 10.62 7.13
N GLY A 140 9.25 10.82 5.81
CA GLY A 140 8.07 10.76 4.95
C GLY A 140 8.45 10.74 3.46
N PRO A 141 7.55 10.38 2.52
CA PRO A 141 6.14 10.06 2.73
C PRO A 141 5.92 8.75 3.51
N ASP A 142 4.72 8.65 4.07
CA ASP A 142 4.27 7.53 4.89
C ASP A 142 3.09 6.86 4.18
N GLY A 143 1.88 6.91 4.75
CA GLY A 143 0.67 6.38 4.16
C GLY A 143 0.26 7.05 2.86
N VAL A 144 -0.38 6.27 1.99
CA VAL A 144 -0.89 6.72 0.69
C VAL A 144 -2.22 6.05 0.38
N VAL A 145 -3.19 6.82 -0.13
CA VAL A 145 -4.46 6.30 -0.67
C VAL A 145 -4.91 7.11 -1.87
N THR A 146 -5.75 6.52 -2.71
CA THR A 146 -6.30 7.20 -3.88
C THR A 146 -7.78 6.92 -4.09
N HIS A 147 -8.48 7.88 -4.71
CA HIS A 147 -9.83 7.73 -5.20
C HIS A 147 -10.02 8.59 -6.45
N GLY A 148 -10.67 8.04 -7.49
CA GLY A 148 -10.90 8.76 -8.74
C GLY A 148 -9.60 9.28 -9.36
N ARG A 149 -9.42 10.60 -9.40
CA ARG A 149 -8.20 11.28 -9.88
C ARG A 149 -7.26 11.74 -8.77
N TRP A 150 -7.65 11.57 -7.51
CA TRP A 150 -6.96 12.16 -6.37
C TRP A 150 -6.08 11.16 -5.66
N LEU A 151 -4.90 11.64 -5.26
CA LEU A 151 -3.98 10.95 -4.37
C LEU A 151 -3.77 11.78 -3.10
N TYR A 152 -3.77 11.09 -1.98
CA TYR A 152 -3.53 11.63 -0.65
C TYR A 152 -2.32 10.91 -0.07
N ALA A 153 -1.36 11.67 0.46
CA ALA A 153 -0.14 11.11 1.03
C ALA A 153 0.27 11.84 2.31
N GLY A 154 0.69 11.06 3.31
CA GLY A 154 1.22 11.55 4.58
C GLY A 154 2.67 11.98 4.46
N ASP A 155 3.13 12.79 5.40
CA ASP A 155 4.51 13.29 5.47
C ASP A 155 4.96 13.44 6.93
N GLY A 156 6.27 13.34 7.15
CA GLY A 156 6.94 13.32 8.46
C GLY A 156 6.80 14.58 9.32
N ASN A 157 6.16 15.63 8.79
CA ASN A 157 6.02 16.96 9.40
C ASN A 157 4.55 17.32 9.68
N SER A 158 3.70 16.32 9.94
CA SER A 158 2.27 16.49 10.23
C SER A 158 1.47 17.17 9.12
N THR A 159 1.77 16.82 7.86
CA THR A 159 1.02 17.35 6.71
C THR A 159 0.51 16.26 5.79
N LEU A 160 -0.69 16.48 5.28
CA LEU A 160 -1.28 15.72 4.19
C LEU A 160 -0.98 16.46 2.87
N LYS A 161 -0.40 15.77 1.90
CA LYS A 161 -0.22 16.26 0.53
C LYS A 161 -1.33 15.71 -0.36
N VAL A 162 -1.90 16.57 -1.21
CA VAL A 162 -2.99 16.23 -2.13
C VAL A 162 -2.53 16.45 -3.56
N PHE A 163 -2.67 15.43 -4.39
CA PHE A 163 -2.26 15.44 -5.78
C PHE A 163 -3.39 15.08 -6.73
N ASP A 164 -3.39 15.73 -7.89
CA ASP A 164 -4.20 15.39 -9.05
C ASP A 164 -3.39 14.49 -9.98
N LEU A 165 -3.78 13.22 -10.06
CA LEU A 165 -3.08 12.19 -10.83
C LEU A 165 -3.22 12.37 -12.34
N ASP A 166 -4.20 13.15 -12.80
CA ASP A 166 -4.38 13.40 -14.23
C ASP A 166 -3.56 14.62 -14.71
N ALA A 167 -2.98 15.38 -13.78
CA ALA A 167 -2.08 16.48 -14.08
C ALA A 167 -0.64 16.00 -14.34
N SER A 168 0.14 16.84 -15.02
CA SER A 168 1.59 16.64 -15.15
C SER A 168 2.28 16.79 -13.80
N ASP A 169 3.46 16.18 -13.63
CA ASP A 169 4.18 16.17 -12.35
C ASP A 169 4.43 17.57 -11.79
N ALA A 170 4.77 18.52 -12.66
CA ALA A 170 5.00 19.92 -12.30
C ALA A 170 3.78 20.64 -11.71
N SER A 171 2.58 20.11 -11.94
CA SER A 171 1.33 20.71 -11.48
C SER A 171 0.43 19.73 -10.71
N ALA A 172 0.91 18.53 -10.43
CA ALA A 172 0.14 17.48 -9.77
C ALA A 172 -0.21 17.87 -8.33
N HIS A 173 0.72 18.51 -7.60
CA HIS A 173 0.46 18.99 -6.24
C HIS A 173 -0.59 20.10 -6.26
N LYS A 174 -1.68 19.91 -5.49
CA LYS A 174 -2.78 20.89 -5.38
C LYS A 174 -2.89 21.49 -4.00
N GLN A 175 -2.52 20.76 -2.96
CA GLN A 175 -2.74 21.22 -1.59
C GLN A 175 -1.76 20.55 -0.62
N THR A 176 -1.36 21.30 0.39
CA THR A 176 -0.73 20.80 1.61
C THR A 176 -1.61 21.20 2.77
N VAL A 177 -2.12 20.22 3.52
CA VAL A 177 -3.05 20.43 4.64
C VAL A 177 -2.36 20.02 5.93
N PRO A 178 -2.09 20.96 6.86
CA PRO A 178 -1.59 20.60 8.19
C PRO A 178 -2.62 19.79 8.96
N THR A 179 -2.18 18.71 9.60
CA THR A 179 -3.00 17.90 10.50
C THR A 179 -2.68 18.23 11.97
N GLY A 180 -1.48 18.74 12.21
CA GLY A 180 -0.94 19.15 13.51
C GLY A 180 0.10 20.25 13.39
N ALA A 181 0.76 20.56 14.51
CA ALA A 181 2.02 21.29 14.48
C ALA A 181 3.11 20.37 13.92
N PRO A 182 4.19 20.86 13.29
CA PRO A 182 5.26 20.00 12.78
C PRO A 182 5.93 19.10 13.84
N ALA A 183 5.83 19.46 15.13
CA ALA A 183 6.32 18.64 16.24
C ALA A 183 5.41 17.44 16.57
N ASP A 184 4.17 17.43 16.05
CA ASP A 184 3.24 16.30 16.13
C ASP A 184 3.66 15.18 15.16
N ASN A 185 4.74 15.38 14.39
CA ASN A 185 5.38 14.36 13.55
C ASN A 185 4.40 13.70 12.57
N ARG A 186 4.76 12.53 12.04
CA ARG A 186 4.21 12.08 10.76
C ARG A 186 2.69 11.97 10.73
N VAL A 187 2.12 12.36 9.59
CA VAL A 187 0.86 11.78 9.13
C VAL A 187 1.26 10.41 8.61
N ASP A 188 0.92 9.40 9.37
CA ASP A 188 1.30 8.02 9.12
C ASP A 188 0.33 7.40 8.12
N GLU A 189 -0.65 6.64 8.60
CA GLU A 189 -1.56 5.89 7.75
C GLU A 189 -2.92 6.52 7.49
N MET A 190 -3.60 6.06 6.45
CA MET A 190 -4.90 6.63 6.07
C MET A 190 -5.83 5.67 5.32
N ALA A 191 -7.13 6.00 5.34
CA ALA A 191 -8.18 5.28 4.63
C ALA A 191 -9.25 6.24 4.12
N LEU A 192 -9.85 5.89 2.99
CA LEU A 192 -10.97 6.62 2.38
C LEU A 192 -12.28 5.85 2.53
N THR A 193 -13.39 6.58 2.64
CA THR A 193 -14.71 6.00 2.36
C THR A 193 -14.80 5.54 0.91
N THR A 194 -15.77 4.65 0.63
CA THR A 194 -15.97 4.10 -0.72
C THR A 194 -16.18 5.17 -1.80
N ASP A 195 -16.88 6.26 -1.46
CA ASP A 195 -17.11 7.43 -2.32
C ASP A 195 -15.95 8.45 -2.32
N GLY A 196 -14.92 8.22 -1.50
CA GLY A 196 -13.77 9.12 -1.37
C GLY A 196 -14.10 10.49 -0.78
N GLU A 197 -15.28 10.70 -0.19
CA GLU A 197 -15.69 11.99 0.38
C GLU A 197 -15.18 12.21 1.81
N PHE A 198 -14.82 11.14 2.53
CA PHE A 198 -14.12 11.22 3.81
C PHE A 198 -12.78 10.50 3.75
N LEU A 199 -11.75 11.19 4.23
CA LEU A 199 -10.43 10.62 4.49
C LEU A 199 -10.20 10.63 6.00
N LEU A 200 -9.78 9.50 6.56
CA LEU A 200 -9.23 9.45 7.91
C LEU A 200 -7.73 9.20 7.80
N ALA A 201 -6.91 10.07 8.38
CA ALA A 201 -5.46 9.87 8.49
C ALA A 201 -5.03 9.93 9.95
N VAL A 202 -3.96 9.23 10.33
CA VAL A 202 -3.50 9.17 11.71
C VAL A 202 -2.13 9.83 11.88
N ASN A 203 -1.94 10.50 13.02
CA ASN A 203 -0.65 10.98 13.47
C ASN A 203 -0.22 10.10 14.65
N ASN A 204 0.47 9.00 14.34
CA ASN A 204 0.81 7.96 15.31
C ASN A 204 1.91 8.40 16.29
N ALA A 205 2.81 9.29 15.84
CA ALA A 205 3.97 9.77 16.58
C ALA A 205 3.76 11.13 17.27
N ALA A 206 2.51 11.59 17.39
CA ALA A 206 2.18 12.82 18.09
C ALA A 206 2.21 12.60 19.60
N GLU A 207 2.89 13.49 20.32
CA GLU A 207 3.07 13.41 21.78
C GLU A 207 2.45 14.65 22.46
N PRO A 208 1.83 14.50 23.65
CA PRO A 208 1.71 13.28 24.45
C PRO A 208 0.57 12.34 24.04
N LEU A 209 -0.19 12.69 23.00
CA LEU A 209 -1.39 11.95 22.60
C LEU A 209 -1.45 11.81 21.07
N PRO A 210 -1.39 10.58 20.54
CA PRO A 210 -1.65 10.33 19.13
C PRO A 210 -3.10 10.66 18.79
N PHE A 211 -3.36 11.04 17.54
CA PHE A 211 -4.69 11.45 17.09
C PHE A 211 -4.95 11.06 15.64
N ALA A 212 -6.23 10.83 15.32
CA ALA A 212 -6.70 10.74 13.95
C ALA A 212 -7.25 12.09 13.50
N THR A 213 -7.15 12.40 12.21
CA THR A 213 -7.75 13.57 11.58
C THR A 213 -8.72 13.10 10.52
N LEU A 214 -9.99 13.49 10.65
CA LEU A 214 -10.99 13.30 9.61
C LEU A 214 -11.02 14.53 8.70
N PHE A 215 -11.01 14.30 7.39
CA PHE A 215 -11.12 15.34 6.37
C PHE A 215 -12.38 15.15 5.55
N ALA A 216 -12.93 16.26 5.06
CA ALA A 216 -13.68 16.24 3.82
C ALA A 216 -12.65 16.06 2.70
N ALA A 217 -12.75 14.97 1.97
CA ALA A 217 -11.91 14.64 0.83
C ALA A 217 -12.64 15.02 -0.48
N ASN A 218 -11.97 14.82 -1.61
CA ASN A 218 -12.46 15.35 -2.89
C ASN A 218 -13.51 14.44 -3.56
N GLY A 219 -13.63 13.17 -3.17
CA GLY A 219 -14.41 12.18 -3.90
C GLY A 219 -14.09 12.20 -5.40
N ASP A 220 -15.11 12.34 -6.23
CA ASP A 220 -14.98 12.46 -7.70
C ASP A 220 -14.88 13.91 -8.22
N GLN A 221 -14.69 14.90 -7.35
CA GLN A 221 -14.64 16.30 -7.76
C GLN A 221 -13.45 16.59 -8.70
N ASN A 222 -13.57 17.65 -9.51
CA ASN A 222 -12.54 18.03 -10.49
C ASN A 222 -11.52 19.05 -9.96
N HIS A 223 -11.66 19.49 -8.70
CA HIS A 223 -10.73 20.38 -8.01
C HIS A 223 -10.53 19.91 -6.56
N SER A 224 -9.45 20.35 -5.94
CA SER A 224 -9.18 20.03 -4.53
C SER A 224 -9.90 21.03 -3.62
N SER A 225 -10.63 20.52 -2.63
CA SER A 225 -11.26 21.29 -1.56
C SER A 225 -11.07 20.62 -0.20
N VAL A 226 -9.97 19.89 -0.03
CA VAL A 226 -9.70 19.09 1.17
C VAL A 226 -9.64 19.99 2.38
N MET A 227 -10.35 19.62 3.45
CA MET A 227 -10.33 20.37 4.71
C MET A 227 -10.48 19.44 5.92
N VAL A 228 -9.82 19.82 7.01
CA VAL A 228 -9.96 19.13 8.30
C VAL A 228 -11.37 19.38 8.85
N LEU A 229 -12.05 18.30 9.25
CA LEU A 229 -13.35 18.34 9.93
C LEU A 229 -13.17 18.22 11.45
N THR A 230 -12.43 17.19 11.87
CA THR A 230 -12.19 16.94 13.30
C THR A 230 -10.85 16.28 13.52
N LYS A 231 -10.27 16.53 14.70
CA LYS A 231 -9.29 15.66 15.33
C LYS A 231 -9.99 14.69 16.27
N ILE A 232 -9.50 13.47 16.36
CA ILE A 232 -10.12 12.39 17.15
C ILE A 232 -9.04 11.78 18.03
N THR A 233 -9.27 11.76 19.34
CA THR A 233 -8.38 11.12 20.31
C THR A 233 -9.11 10.04 21.11
N ILE A 234 -8.34 9.14 21.71
CA ILE A 234 -8.86 8.17 22.69
C ILE A 234 -8.90 8.85 24.06
N ASP A 235 -9.98 8.63 24.82
CA ASP A 235 -10.14 9.19 26.17
C ASP A 235 -9.00 8.72 27.10
N PRO A 236 -8.11 9.62 27.55
CA PRO A 236 -6.99 9.26 28.40
C PRO A 236 -7.43 8.83 29.81
N ASN A 237 -8.67 9.08 30.22
CA ASN A 237 -9.19 8.58 31.50
C ASN A 237 -9.60 7.11 31.39
N ALA A 238 -10.15 6.71 30.24
CA ALA A 238 -10.52 5.32 29.99
C ALA A 238 -9.29 4.46 29.64
N PHE A 239 -8.37 5.00 28.84
CA PHE A 239 -7.18 4.31 28.36
C PHE A 239 -5.94 5.20 28.49
N PRO A 240 -5.40 5.36 29.71
CA PRO A 240 -4.31 6.29 29.98
C PRO A 240 -3.05 5.94 29.19
N GLY A 241 -2.46 6.97 28.57
CA GLY A 241 -1.21 6.90 27.82
C GLY A 241 -1.19 5.84 26.72
N THR A 242 -2.25 5.77 25.93
CA THR A 242 -2.25 5.04 24.66
C THR A 242 -1.19 5.66 23.73
N PRO A 243 -0.10 4.94 23.41
CA PRO A 243 1.11 5.55 22.85
C PRO A 243 1.05 5.77 21.34
N ALA A 244 0.21 5.03 20.61
CA ALA A 244 0.11 5.12 19.16
C ALA A 244 -1.29 4.70 18.68
N ILE A 245 -1.63 5.12 17.46
CA ILE A 245 -2.71 4.57 16.63
C ILE A 245 -2.13 4.39 15.22
N GLU A 246 -2.51 3.33 14.52
CA GLU A 246 -1.87 2.89 13.27
C GLU A 246 -2.90 2.81 12.13
N GLN A 247 -2.66 1.95 11.14
CA GLN A 247 -3.43 1.86 9.90
C GLN A 247 -4.95 1.81 10.13
N PRO A 248 -5.71 2.78 9.58
CA PRO A 248 -7.15 2.69 9.49
C PRO A 248 -7.59 1.86 8.27
N THR A 249 -8.80 1.32 8.34
CA THR A 249 -9.53 0.77 7.19
C THR A 249 -10.98 1.20 7.22
N TRP A 250 -11.60 1.35 6.06
CA TRP A 250 -13.02 1.66 5.91
C TRP A 250 -13.83 0.40 5.64
N ASP A 251 -14.78 0.09 6.52
CA ASP A 251 -15.76 -0.97 6.28
C ASP A 251 -17.09 -0.37 5.76
N PRO A 252 -17.47 -0.65 4.51
CA PRO A 252 -18.69 -0.11 3.92
C PRO A 252 -19.97 -0.70 4.54
N THR A 253 -19.92 -1.89 5.13
CA THR A 253 -21.11 -2.54 5.70
C THR A 253 -21.55 -1.85 6.98
N THR A 254 -20.63 -1.70 7.95
CA THR A 254 -20.92 -1.01 9.21
C THR A 254 -20.82 0.50 9.10
N LYS A 255 -20.29 1.03 7.98
CA LYS A 255 -20.04 2.45 7.75
C LYS A 255 -19.16 3.05 8.84
N ARG A 256 -18.05 2.37 9.14
CA ARG A 256 -17.10 2.77 10.16
C ARG A 256 -15.70 2.75 9.60
N PHE A 257 -14.89 3.68 10.09
CA PHE A 257 -13.46 3.50 10.10
C PHE A 257 -13.08 2.64 11.31
N TYR A 258 -12.19 1.68 11.09
CA TYR A 258 -11.57 0.86 12.10
C TYR A 258 -10.08 1.16 12.10
N VAL A 259 -9.56 1.66 13.21
CA VAL A 259 -8.17 2.09 13.35
C VAL A 259 -7.45 1.16 14.31
N SER A 260 -6.37 0.54 13.86
CA SER A 260 -5.50 -0.23 14.73
C SER A 260 -4.96 0.63 15.86
N VAL A 261 -4.93 0.08 17.07
CA VAL A 261 -4.28 0.70 18.23
C VAL A 261 -3.25 -0.29 18.73
N PRO A 262 -1.95 -0.13 18.44
CA PRO A 262 -0.90 -1.08 18.82
C PRO A 262 -0.94 -1.54 20.27
N ILE A 263 -1.17 -0.59 21.18
CA ILE A 263 -1.14 -0.79 22.62
C ILE A 263 -2.24 0.09 23.20
N LEU A 264 -3.21 -0.49 23.91
CA LEU A 264 -4.34 0.28 24.46
C LEU A 264 -4.17 0.48 25.98
N GLY A 265 -4.08 1.75 26.42
CA GLY A 265 -4.08 2.11 27.84
C GLY A 265 -2.86 1.65 28.65
N LYS A 266 -1.67 1.65 28.03
CA LYS A 266 -0.39 1.32 28.69
C LYS A 266 0.69 2.34 28.31
N PRO A 267 0.88 3.38 29.14
CA PRO A 267 1.94 4.38 28.91
C PRO A 267 3.31 3.70 28.89
N GLY A 268 4.14 4.04 27.90
CA GLY A 268 5.49 3.47 27.75
C GLY A 268 5.55 2.08 27.12
N GLY A 269 4.42 1.54 26.66
CA GLY A 269 4.35 0.27 25.93
C GLY A 269 4.38 -0.99 26.80
N CYS A 270 4.48 -2.17 26.16
CA CYS A 270 4.40 -3.45 26.88
C CYS A 270 5.70 -3.85 27.60
N GLY A 271 6.84 -3.27 27.25
CA GLY A 271 8.14 -3.72 27.74
C GLY A 271 8.37 -5.21 27.43
N THR A 272 8.52 -6.04 28.45
CA THR A 272 8.60 -7.51 28.34
C THR A 272 7.31 -8.23 28.76
N ALA A 273 6.29 -7.49 29.20
CA ALA A 273 5.01 -8.03 29.62
C ALA A 273 4.06 -8.20 28.42
N THR A 274 2.98 -8.93 28.62
CA THR A 274 1.86 -8.94 27.68
C THR A 274 1.02 -7.69 27.89
N CYS A 275 0.75 -6.95 26.82
CA CYS A 275 -0.28 -5.93 26.82
C CYS A 275 -0.97 -5.86 25.47
N ASP A 276 -2.30 -5.91 25.49
CA ASP A 276 -3.06 -5.99 24.25
C ASP A 276 -3.32 -4.61 23.66
N GLY A 277 -3.37 -4.57 22.34
CA GLY A 277 -3.81 -3.43 21.59
C GLY A 277 -5.33 -3.29 21.60
N GLY A 278 -5.81 -2.50 20.65
CA GLY A 278 -7.22 -2.21 20.48
C GLY A 278 -7.58 -1.93 19.04
N LEU A 279 -8.87 -1.64 18.86
CA LEU A 279 -9.46 -1.19 17.62
C LEU A 279 -10.33 0.02 17.92
N LEU A 280 -9.95 1.18 17.42
CA LEU A 280 -10.74 2.40 17.55
C LEU A 280 -11.77 2.45 16.41
N VAL A 281 -13.05 2.50 16.77
CA VAL A 281 -14.16 2.48 15.82
C VAL A 281 -14.78 3.87 15.72
N ILE A 282 -14.77 4.45 14.51
CA ILE A 282 -15.19 5.83 14.24
C ILE A 282 -16.33 5.83 13.24
N ASP A 283 -17.44 6.49 13.60
CA ASP A 283 -18.48 6.89 12.66
C ASP A 283 -18.13 8.28 12.11
N PRO A 284 -17.81 8.42 10.81
CA PRO A 284 -17.44 9.72 10.25
C PRO A 284 -18.61 10.72 10.20
N THR A 285 -19.85 10.27 10.37
CA THR A 285 -21.05 11.10 10.26
C THR A 285 -21.52 11.69 11.59
N THR A 286 -21.03 11.16 12.72
CA THR A 286 -21.40 11.61 14.06
C THR A 286 -20.26 12.37 14.75
N VAL A 287 -19.27 12.83 13.98
CA VAL A 287 -18.14 13.57 14.53
C VAL A 287 -18.53 14.98 14.93
N THR A 288 -17.93 15.48 16.00
CA THR A 288 -18.04 16.88 16.43
C THR A 288 -16.92 17.70 15.80
N MET A 289 -17.23 18.86 15.22
CA MET A 289 -16.20 19.75 14.69
C MET A 289 -15.19 20.16 15.77
N GLY A 290 -13.92 20.28 15.39
CA GLY A 290 -12.83 20.60 16.31
C GLY A 290 -12.16 19.33 16.84
N THR A 291 -12.46 18.95 18.09
CA THR A 291 -11.90 17.75 18.73
C THR A 291 -13.01 16.85 19.25
N MET A 292 -12.98 15.59 18.83
CA MET A 292 -13.81 14.51 19.34
C MET A 292 -12.95 13.59 20.21
N VAL A 293 -13.49 13.17 21.36
CA VAL A 293 -12.82 12.20 22.24
C VAL A 293 -13.67 10.94 22.32
N LEU A 294 -13.07 9.80 22.03
CA LEU A 294 -13.72 8.49 22.05
C LEU A 294 -13.26 7.67 23.24
N GLY A 295 -14.20 7.30 24.10
CA GLY A 295 -13.95 6.42 25.25
C GLY A 295 -14.02 4.94 24.91
N ALA A 296 -14.36 4.13 25.89
CA ALA A 296 -14.59 2.69 25.73
C ALA A 296 -15.66 2.40 24.66
N PHE A 297 -15.51 1.26 23.98
CA PHE A 297 -16.43 0.83 22.94
C PHE A 297 -17.89 0.80 23.41
N ASN A 298 -18.75 1.45 22.64
CA ASN A 298 -20.19 1.46 22.83
C ASN A 298 -20.86 0.60 21.75
N PRO A 299 -21.43 -0.57 22.11
CA PRO A 299 -22.09 -1.45 21.14
C PRO A 299 -23.37 -0.85 20.55
N ALA A 300 -24.04 0.09 21.22
CA ALA A 300 -25.26 0.70 20.71
C ALA A 300 -25.00 1.63 19.51
N THR A 301 -23.84 2.27 19.48
CA THR A 301 -23.44 3.19 18.39
C THR A 301 -22.39 2.58 17.46
N ASN A 302 -21.82 1.43 17.83
CA ASN A 302 -20.67 0.82 17.17
C ASN A 302 -19.51 1.82 17.00
N THR A 303 -19.12 2.47 18.10
CA THR A 303 -18.04 3.47 18.15
C THR A 303 -17.24 3.36 19.44
N GLY A 304 -16.02 3.89 19.46
CA GLY A 304 -15.14 3.89 20.64
C GLY A 304 -14.01 2.86 20.53
N ALA A 305 -13.15 2.81 21.55
CA ALA A 305 -12.01 1.91 21.59
C ALA A 305 -12.40 0.54 22.16
N LEU A 306 -12.24 -0.49 21.33
CA LEU A 306 -12.41 -1.89 21.69
C LEU A 306 -11.05 -2.48 22.05
N GLN A 307 -10.94 -3.13 23.21
CA GLN A 307 -9.73 -3.87 23.55
C GLN A 307 -9.69 -5.20 22.79
N LEU A 308 -8.54 -5.53 22.21
CA LEU A 308 -8.28 -6.82 21.58
C LEU A 308 -7.70 -7.80 22.59
N SER A 309 -7.55 -9.06 22.19
CA SER A 309 -6.86 -10.09 22.98
C SER A 309 -5.75 -10.71 22.15
N ASP A 310 -4.55 -10.79 22.73
CA ASP A 310 -3.32 -11.32 22.10
C ASP A 310 -3.05 -10.73 20.71
N CYS A 311 -3.19 -9.41 20.58
CA CYS A 311 -2.83 -8.69 19.36
C CYS A 311 -2.46 -7.24 19.68
N GLY A 312 -1.26 -6.82 19.25
CA GLY A 312 -0.88 -5.42 19.11
C GLY A 312 -0.82 -5.07 17.62
N PRO A 313 -1.92 -4.58 17.01
CA PRO A 313 -2.03 -4.46 15.57
C PRO A 313 -1.34 -3.20 15.01
N ASN A 314 -0.69 -3.34 13.85
CA ASN A 314 -0.30 -2.23 12.97
C ASN A 314 -1.33 -2.10 11.83
N GLY A 315 -1.25 -2.98 10.83
CA GLY A 315 -2.11 -2.95 9.66
C GLY A 315 -3.54 -3.42 9.93
N ALA A 316 -4.48 -2.91 9.15
CA ALA A 316 -5.87 -3.36 9.12
C ALA A 316 -6.41 -3.39 7.69
N THR A 317 -7.17 -4.43 7.35
CA THR A 317 -7.86 -4.52 6.05
C THR A 317 -9.21 -5.20 6.18
N VAL A 318 -10.19 -4.78 5.38
CA VAL A 318 -11.53 -5.38 5.33
C VAL A 318 -11.55 -6.49 4.29
N GLY A 319 -11.83 -7.70 4.74
CA GLY A 319 -12.05 -8.85 3.88
C GLY A 319 -13.50 -9.34 3.87
N PRO A 320 -13.75 -10.61 3.54
CA PRO A 320 -15.08 -11.13 3.30
C PRO A 320 -15.90 -11.15 4.60
N ASN A 321 -17.22 -11.01 4.47
CA ASN A 321 -18.18 -11.08 5.59
C ASN A 321 -17.87 -10.07 6.72
N ASP A 322 -17.37 -8.88 6.36
CA ASP A 322 -16.96 -7.83 7.29
C ASP A 322 -15.82 -8.25 8.25
N ASN A 323 -15.04 -9.27 7.88
CA ASN A 323 -13.90 -9.72 8.66
C ASN A 323 -12.69 -8.82 8.42
N LEU A 324 -12.25 -8.15 9.48
CA LEU A 324 -11.07 -7.32 9.51
C LEU A 324 -9.86 -8.19 9.86
N LEU A 325 -8.89 -8.28 8.96
CA LEU A 325 -7.59 -8.86 9.32
C LEU A 325 -6.70 -7.76 9.88
N LEU A 326 -6.10 -8.04 11.04
CA LEU A 326 -5.25 -7.12 11.79
C LEU A 326 -3.83 -7.68 11.91
N GLY A 327 -2.85 -6.89 11.48
CA GLY A 327 -1.44 -7.27 11.49
C GLY A 327 -0.82 -7.18 12.88
N CYS A 328 -0.92 -8.25 13.68
CA CYS A 328 -0.36 -8.29 15.03
C CYS A 328 1.16 -8.49 14.99
N THR A 329 1.91 -7.79 15.86
CA THR A 329 3.37 -7.82 15.84
C THR A 329 4.01 -7.84 17.23
N GLN A 330 5.11 -8.59 17.34
CA GLN A 330 5.91 -8.66 18.57
C GLN A 330 6.62 -7.35 18.90
N ALA A 331 6.71 -6.41 17.95
CA ALA A 331 7.22 -5.06 18.21
C ALA A 331 6.31 -4.29 19.18
N ASN A 332 5.01 -4.56 19.14
CA ASN A 332 4.02 -3.92 20.00
C ASN A 332 3.73 -4.77 21.23
N ASN A 333 3.42 -6.05 21.02
CA ASN A 333 3.14 -7.00 22.09
C ASN A 333 4.07 -8.21 21.97
N PRO A 334 5.13 -8.31 22.81
CA PRO A 334 6.13 -9.38 22.75
C PRO A 334 5.57 -10.81 22.83
N SER A 335 4.33 -10.97 23.28
CA SER A 335 3.63 -12.25 23.37
C SER A 335 2.94 -12.68 22.08
N ASN A 336 2.74 -11.80 21.09
CA ASN A 336 2.04 -12.16 19.86
C ASN A 336 2.75 -13.29 19.10
N ARG A 337 1.98 -14.29 18.68
CA ARG A 337 2.46 -15.45 17.89
C ARG A 337 1.66 -15.68 16.62
N SER A 338 0.65 -14.86 16.38
CA SER A 338 -0.32 -15.00 15.31
C SER A 338 -0.83 -13.63 14.87
N THR A 339 -1.44 -13.59 13.69
CA THR A 339 -2.29 -12.49 13.20
C THR A 339 -3.72 -12.72 13.68
N LEU A 340 -4.54 -11.67 13.72
CA LEU A 340 -5.91 -11.75 14.22
C LEU A 340 -6.91 -11.36 13.14
N VAL A 341 -8.04 -12.06 13.07
CA VAL A 341 -9.20 -11.68 12.26
C VAL A 341 -10.38 -11.43 13.19
N ILE A 342 -11.02 -10.27 13.07
CA ILE A 342 -12.19 -9.87 13.87
C ILE A 342 -13.34 -9.42 12.98
N ASN A 343 -14.55 -9.87 13.27
CA ASN A 343 -15.72 -9.43 12.53
C ASN A 343 -16.15 -8.02 12.96
N ALA A 344 -16.31 -7.11 12.00
CA ALA A 344 -16.69 -5.72 12.23
C ALA A 344 -18.08 -5.57 12.85
N THR A 345 -18.99 -6.54 12.66
CA THR A 345 -20.35 -6.47 13.22
C THR A 345 -20.43 -7.15 14.59
N THR A 346 -20.00 -8.42 14.68
CA THR A 346 -20.18 -9.23 15.89
C THR A 346 -19.06 -9.07 16.92
N LYS A 347 -17.91 -8.51 16.52
CA LYS A 347 -16.66 -8.43 17.30
C LYS A 347 -16.09 -9.78 17.72
N HIS A 348 -16.61 -10.88 17.17
CA HIS A 348 -15.98 -12.19 17.34
C HIS A 348 -14.67 -12.22 16.57
N PHE A 349 -13.66 -12.87 17.15
CA PHE A 349 -12.33 -12.95 16.55
C PHE A 349 -11.76 -14.37 16.58
N SER A 350 -10.78 -14.60 15.73
CA SER A 350 -9.97 -15.81 15.65
C SER A 350 -8.53 -15.45 15.29
N HIS A 351 -7.59 -16.30 15.68
CA HIS A 351 -6.18 -16.13 15.31
C HIS A 351 -5.83 -16.94 14.06
N VAL A 352 -5.04 -16.33 13.19
CA VAL A 352 -4.37 -16.98 12.06
C VAL A 352 -2.99 -17.45 12.53
N ASN A 353 -2.88 -18.73 12.85
CA ASN A 353 -1.65 -19.31 13.36
C ASN A 353 -0.57 -19.44 12.27
N GLY A 354 0.70 -19.38 12.67
CA GLY A 354 1.85 -19.60 11.78
C GLY A 354 2.35 -18.34 11.05
N ILE A 355 1.69 -17.19 11.25
CA ILE A 355 2.08 -15.90 10.66
C ILE A 355 1.87 -14.76 11.66
N VAL A 356 2.85 -13.88 11.81
CA VAL A 356 2.84 -12.73 12.73
C VAL A 356 3.81 -11.65 12.23
N GLY A 357 3.83 -10.48 12.85
CA GLY A 357 4.87 -9.49 12.63
C GLY A 357 4.69 -8.75 11.31
N SER A 358 3.45 -8.54 10.87
CA SER A 358 3.15 -7.69 9.73
C SER A 358 2.97 -6.25 10.13
N ASP A 359 3.43 -5.36 9.26
CA ASP A 359 3.09 -3.95 9.31
C ASP A 359 1.85 -3.71 8.46
N GLU A 360 1.95 -3.84 7.13
CA GLU A 360 0.80 -3.75 6.23
C GLU A 360 0.12 -5.10 6.01
N VAL A 361 -1.21 -5.04 5.85
CA VAL A 361 -2.05 -6.19 5.47
C VAL A 361 -3.06 -5.77 4.40
N TRP A 362 -3.39 -6.67 3.47
CA TRP A 362 -4.24 -6.36 2.34
C TRP A 362 -5.17 -7.51 1.98
N PHE A 363 -6.46 -7.23 1.80
CA PHE A 363 -7.39 -8.21 1.22
C PHE A 363 -7.53 -8.02 -0.29
N ASN A 364 -7.22 -9.07 -1.05
CA ASN A 364 -7.49 -9.11 -2.48
C ASN A 364 -8.82 -9.81 -2.77
N LYS A 365 -9.85 -9.03 -3.10
CA LYS A 365 -11.17 -9.61 -3.45
C LYS A 365 -11.18 -10.42 -4.76
N GLY A 366 -10.18 -10.26 -5.62
CA GLY A 366 -10.16 -10.92 -6.93
C GLY A 366 -9.74 -12.40 -6.85
N ASP A 367 -9.02 -12.81 -5.80
CA ASP A 367 -8.70 -14.20 -5.50
C ASP A 367 -9.20 -14.64 -4.11
N GLY A 368 -9.83 -13.74 -3.35
CA GLY A 368 -10.44 -14.04 -2.06
C GLY A 368 -9.45 -14.28 -0.93
N ARG A 369 -8.23 -13.73 -1.02
CA ARG A 369 -7.15 -13.95 -0.05
C ARG A 369 -6.70 -12.68 0.65
N TYR A 370 -6.19 -12.84 1.87
CA TYR A 370 -5.42 -11.81 2.55
C TYR A 370 -3.93 -12.03 2.33
N TYR A 371 -3.21 -10.91 2.27
CA TYR A 371 -1.76 -10.85 2.13
C TYR A 371 -1.18 -10.03 3.27
N THR A 372 -0.04 -10.45 3.82
CA THR A 372 0.62 -9.77 4.93
C THR A 372 2.08 -9.45 4.62
N GLY A 373 2.50 -8.20 4.84
CA GLY A 373 3.88 -7.76 4.77
C GLY A 373 4.61 -8.10 6.07
N SER A 374 4.82 -9.40 6.35
CA SER A 374 5.30 -9.88 7.64
C SER A 374 6.83 -9.77 7.79
N ASN A 375 7.34 -8.57 8.03
CA ASN A 375 8.77 -8.28 8.19
C ASN A 375 9.41 -8.93 9.43
N ARG A 376 8.59 -9.24 10.45
CA ARG A 376 9.02 -9.80 11.74
C ARG A 376 8.40 -11.17 12.00
N ASN A 377 8.12 -11.94 10.95
CA ASN A 377 7.53 -13.27 11.13
C ASN A 377 8.43 -14.17 11.98
N CYS A 378 7.79 -15.02 12.77
CA CYS A 378 8.43 -15.99 13.64
C CYS A 378 7.85 -17.36 13.33
N ALA A 379 8.67 -18.26 12.76
CA ALA A 379 8.29 -19.66 12.59
C ALA A 379 8.17 -20.37 13.96
N PRO A 380 7.40 -21.47 14.11
CA PRO A 380 6.96 -21.94 15.42
C PRO A 380 8.08 -22.43 16.37
N ALA A 381 7.84 -22.16 17.67
CA ALA A 381 8.53 -22.59 18.90
C ALA A 381 10.06 -22.45 18.99
N GLY A 382 10.53 -21.34 19.59
CA GLY A 382 11.90 -21.17 20.09
C GLY A 382 12.84 -20.30 19.25
N CYS A 383 12.33 -19.50 18.31
CA CYS A 383 13.15 -18.89 17.28
C CYS A 383 13.96 -17.65 17.76
N PRO A 384 15.30 -17.61 17.57
CA PRO A 384 16.14 -16.45 17.82
C PRO A 384 16.30 -15.51 16.60
N ALA A 385 15.76 -15.83 15.41
CA ALA A 385 15.90 -15.01 14.19
C ALA A 385 14.53 -14.76 13.51
N GLN A 386 14.18 -13.48 13.37
CA GLN A 386 12.99 -13.03 12.63
C GLN A 386 13.21 -13.23 11.12
N ALA A 387 12.19 -13.70 10.40
CA ALA A 387 12.22 -13.84 8.95
C ALA A 387 11.17 -12.93 8.32
N ALA A 388 11.53 -12.22 7.26
CA ALA A 388 10.57 -11.44 6.49
C ALA A 388 9.89 -12.35 5.45
N VAL A 389 8.56 -12.43 5.50
CA VAL A 389 7.76 -13.20 4.52
C VAL A 389 6.53 -12.44 4.05
N LEU A 390 6.14 -12.64 2.80
CA LEU A 390 4.76 -12.44 2.34
C LEU A 390 3.92 -13.60 2.89
N GLY A 391 2.95 -13.30 3.75
CA GLY A 391 1.95 -14.28 4.19
C GLY A 391 0.78 -14.34 3.21
N VAL A 392 0.26 -15.55 2.96
CA VAL A 392 -0.90 -15.79 2.09
C VAL A 392 -1.95 -16.55 2.91
N ILE A 393 -3.08 -15.90 3.17
CA ILE A 393 -4.13 -16.39 4.06
C ILE A 393 -5.42 -16.49 3.24
N ASP A 394 -6.12 -17.61 3.33
CA ASP A 394 -7.40 -17.76 2.63
C ASP A 394 -8.53 -16.91 3.26
N GLY A 395 -9.62 -16.75 2.53
CA GLY A 395 -10.82 -16.04 3.02
C GLY A 395 -11.49 -16.69 4.24
N THR A 396 -11.07 -17.89 4.65
CA THR A 396 -11.52 -18.58 5.88
C THR A 396 -10.59 -18.34 7.07
N SER A 397 -9.60 -17.45 6.92
CA SER A 397 -8.62 -17.09 7.95
C SER A 397 -7.64 -18.21 8.30
N VAL A 398 -7.27 -19.02 7.31
CA VAL A 398 -6.22 -20.04 7.43
C VAL A 398 -5.00 -19.64 6.60
N LEU A 399 -3.81 -19.74 7.21
CA LEU A 399 -2.55 -19.54 6.49
C LEU A 399 -2.36 -20.68 5.47
N ILE A 400 -2.24 -20.31 4.20
CA ILE A 400 -1.98 -21.24 3.10
C ILE A 400 -0.48 -21.48 2.99
N GLU A 401 0.28 -20.40 2.86
CA GLU A 401 1.72 -20.45 2.62
C GLU A 401 2.40 -19.13 3.00
N THR A 402 3.73 -19.17 3.00
CA THR A 402 4.57 -17.99 3.18
C THR A 402 5.65 -17.99 2.11
N ILE A 403 5.96 -16.80 1.59
CA ILE A 403 7.05 -16.62 0.62
C ILE A 403 8.10 -15.70 1.23
N PRO A 404 9.38 -16.09 1.29
CA PRO A 404 10.45 -15.20 1.71
C PRO A 404 10.46 -13.88 0.94
N GLN A 405 10.68 -12.78 1.64
CA GLN A 405 10.93 -11.45 1.07
C GLN A 405 12.21 -10.86 1.67
N SER A 406 12.69 -9.73 1.15
CA SER A 406 13.86 -9.06 1.72
C SER A 406 13.66 -8.66 3.19
N SER A 407 14.73 -8.71 3.99
CA SER A 407 14.65 -8.32 5.39
C SER A 407 14.23 -6.86 5.51
N GLY A 408 13.26 -6.60 6.39
CA GLY A 408 12.69 -5.27 6.59
C GLY A 408 11.55 -4.92 5.64
N SER A 409 11.23 -5.74 4.64
CA SER A 409 10.03 -5.53 3.80
C SER A 409 8.76 -5.76 4.57
N HIS A 410 7.92 -4.73 4.64
CA HIS A 410 6.78 -4.66 5.55
C HIS A 410 5.47 -4.20 4.89
N SER A 411 5.52 -3.88 3.60
CA SER A 411 4.41 -3.37 2.81
C SER A 411 3.89 -4.42 1.82
N VAL A 412 2.59 -4.40 1.55
CA VAL A 412 1.92 -5.24 0.55
C VAL A 412 0.60 -4.62 0.10
N ALA A 413 0.34 -4.60 -1.20
CA ALA A 413 -0.97 -4.28 -1.75
C ALA A 413 -1.28 -5.09 -3.01
N ALA A 414 -2.57 -5.32 -3.30
CA ALA A 414 -2.97 -6.17 -4.43
C ALA A 414 -4.02 -5.51 -5.36
N ASP A 415 -3.84 -5.72 -6.67
CA ASP A 415 -4.78 -5.31 -7.72
C ASP A 415 -5.83 -6.40 -7.96
N PHE A 416 -7.02 -6.24 -7.37
CA PHE A 416 -8.10 -7.21 -7.52
C PHE A 416 -8.63 -7.38 -8.95
N LYS A 417 -8.40 -6.43 -9.86
CA LYS A 417 -8.84 -6.60 -11.25
C LYS A 417 -7.88 -7.46 -12.06
N ARG A 418 -6.66 -7.66 -11.57
CA ARG A 418 -5.59 -8.37 -12.25
C ARG A 418 -5.02 -9.53 -11.44
N ASN A 419 -5.42 -9.66 -10.18
CA ASN A 419 -4.89 -10.62 -9.21
C ASN A 419 -3.37 -10.59 -9.13
N LEU A 420 -2.84 -9.37 -9.04
CA LEU A 420 -1.41 -9.11 -8.86
C LEU A 420 -1.15 -8.55 -7.48
N ILE A 421 -0.18 -9.13 -6.78
CA ILE A 421 0.26 -8.73 -5.45
C ILE A 421 1.61 -8.03 -5.59
N PHE A 422 1.73 -6.84 -5.03
CA PHE A 422 2.91 -5.99 -5.11
C PHE A 422 3.56 -5.91 -3.74
N VAL A 423 4.86 -6.25 -3.69
CA VAL A 423 5.63 -6.31 -2.44
C VAL A 423 6.94 -5.56 -2.63
N PRO A 424 7.11 -4.38 -2.02
CA PRO A 424 8.39 -3.69 -1.97
C PRO A 424 9.51 -4.56 -1.42
N GLN A 425 10.63 -4.59 -2.12
CA GLN A 425 11.85 -5.27 -1.72
C GLN A 425 12.94 -4.25 -1.42
N ASN A 426 13.44 -4.28 -0.19
CA ASN A 426 14.54 -3.43 0.25
C ASN A 426 15.78 -3.65 -0.61
N ALA A 427 16.46 -2.56 -0.90
CA ALA A 427 17.81 -2.58 -1.45
C ALA A 427 18.77 -3.34 -0.52
N PRO A 428 19.75 -4.11 -1.03
CA PRO A 428 20.80 -4.74 -0.23
C PRO A 428 21.50 -3.75 0.71
N ALA A 429 21.83 -4.19 1.93
CA ALA A 429 22.55 -3.36 2.91
C ALA A 429 23.87 -2.78 2.37
N ALA A 430 24.54 -3.49 1.46
CA ALA A 430 25.76 -3.04 0.80
C ALA A 430 25.59 -1.84 -0.13
N ALA A 431 24.35 -1.50 -0.52
CA ALA A 431 24.04 -0.31 -1.32
C ALA A 431 24.17 1.00 -0.52
N PHE A 432 24.28 0.91 0.81
CA PHE A 432 24.26 2.05 1.72
C PHE A 432 25.62 2.29 2.38
N PRO A 433 26.14 3.53 2.37
CA PRO A 433 27.34 3.88 3.12
C PRO A 433 27.16 3.61 4.62
N ALA A 434 28.25 3.25 5.31
CA ALA A 434 28.24 3.12 6.76
C ALA A 434 27.76 4.43 7.43
N GLY A 435 26.94 4.30 8.48
CA GLY A 435 26.40 5.46 9.21
C GLY A 435 25.17 6.11 8.58
N THR A 436 24.54 5.52 7.56
CA THR A 436 23.32 6.03 6.92
C THR A 436 22.02 5.40 7.41
N GLY A 437 22.04 4.70 8.54
CA GLY A 437 20.82 4.16 9.14
C GLY A 437 20.47 2.70 8.81
N GLY A 438 21.33 1.96 8.10
CA GLY A 438 21.44 0.49 8.17
C GLY A 438 20.24 -0.39 7.78
N ASN A 439 19.17 0.14 7.18
CA ASN A 439 17.91 -0.59 6.93
C ASN A 439 17.84 -1.41 5.63
N GLY A 440 18.96 -1.72 4.98
CA GLY A 440 18.94 -2.53 3.76
C GLY A 440 18.73 -4.03 4.01
N ASP A 441 18.41 -4.76 2.94
CA ASP A 441 18.30 -6.22 2.98
C ASP A 441 19.64 -6.86 3.37
N THR A 442 19.61 -7.63 4.45
CA THR A 442 20.77 -8.38 4.98
C THR A 442 20.78 -9.83 4.50
N THR A 443 19.78 -10.21 3.70
CA THR A 443 19.60 -11.55 3.14
C THR A 443 19.85 -11.53 1.62
N PRO A 444 19.97 -12.70 0.97
CA PRO A 444 20.02 -12.77 -0.49
C PRO A 444 18.63 -12.73 -1.15
N VAL A 445 17.53 -12.60 -0.39
CA VAL A 445 16.17 -12.79 -0.91
C VAL A 445 15.77 -11.67 -1.87
N GLY A 446 15.92 -10.40 -1.45
CA GLY A 446 15.60 -9.26 -2.30
C GLY A 446 16.43 -9.24 -3.57
N ALA A 447 17.73 -9.53 -3.48
CA ALA A 447 18.60 -9.65 -4.64
C ALA A 447 18.17 -10.76 -5.63
N GLY A 448 17.62 -11.87 -5.12
CA GLY A 448 17.05 -12.93 -5.95
C GLY A 448 15.79 -12.48 -6.70
N ILE A 449 14.89 -11.77 -6.03
CA ILE A 449 13.65 -11.23 -6.60
C ILE A 449 13.97 -10.13 -7.63
N CYS A 450 14.74 -9.13 -7.23
CA CYS A 450 15.10 -7.96 -8.03
C CYS A 450 16.15 -8.25 -9.12
N GLY A 451 16.80 -9.41 -9.08
CA GLY A 451 17.80 -9.84 -10.04
C GLY A 451 19.15 -9.12 -9.91
N THR A 452 20.23 -9.80 -10.30
CA THR A 452 21.61 -9.25 -10.28
C THR A 452 22.02 -8.57 -11.60
N ALA A 453 21.22 -8.74 -12.66
CA ALA A 453 21.61 -8.36 -14.02
C ALA A 453 21.39 -6.88 -14.36
N ASN A 454 20.66 -6.11 -13.54
CA ASN A 454 20.24 -4.76 -13.90
C ASN A 454 20.61 -3.66 -12.91
N ASP A 455 21.39 -3.94 -11.86
CA ASP A 455 22.31 -2.94 -11.35
C ASP A 455 23.53 -3.59 -10.66
N ALA A 456 24.66 -2.90 -10.69
CA ALA A 456 25.79 -3.21 -9.81
C ALA A 456 25.67 -2.42 -8.48
N THR A 457 24.47 -1.89 -8.16
CA THR A 457 24.24 -0.86 -7.12
C THR A 457 23.23 -1.23 -6.04
N GLY A 458 22.51 -2.34 -6.15
CA GLY A 458 21.47 -2.83 -5.26
C GLY A 458 20.36 -1.83 -4.96
N THR A 459 19.53 -1.42 -5.92
CA THR A 459 18.51 -0.36 -5.73
C THR A 459 17.20 -0.82 -5.07
N GLY A 460 16.95 -2.13 -4.96
CA GLY A 460 15.64 -2.64 -4.53
C GLY A 460 14.62 -2.64 -5.68
N CYS A 461 13.41 -3.14 -5.44
CA CYS A 461 12.38 -3.28 -6.47
C CYS A 461 10.98 -3.46 -5.87
N ILE A 462 9.96 -3.51 -6.71
CA ILE A 462 8.64 -4.02 -6.35
C ILE A 462 8.47 -5.41 -6.95
N GLY A 463 8.49 -6.45 -6.10
CA GLY A 463 8.17 -7.80 -6.52
C GLY A 463 6.68 -7.91 -6.89
N VAL A 464 6.38 -8.50 -8.03
CA VAL A 464 5.01 -8.71 -8.51
C VAL A 464 4.71 -10.19 -8.50
N PHE A 465 3.73 -10.58 -7.71
CA PHE A 465 3.31 -11.96 -7.50
C PHE A 465 1.89 -12.18 -8.02
N ALA A 466 1.55 -13.43 -8.32
CA ALA A 466 0.18 -13.88 -8.53
C ALA A 466 -0.03 -15.22 -7.82
N HIS A 467 -1.22 -15.42 -7.27
CA HIS A 467 -1.62 -16.70 -6.70
C HIS A 467 -2.44 -17.48 -7.73
N TYR A 468 -1.96 -18.66 -8.11
CA TYR A 468 -2.67 -19.51 -9.07
C TYR A 468 -3.64 -20.42 -8.32
N VAL A 469 -4.92 -20.38 -8.71
CA VAL A 469 -5.91 -21.36 -8.30
C VAL A 469 -6.06 -22.37 -9.45
N ASP A 470 -5.92 -23.66 -9.17
CA ASP A 470 -6.22 -24.71 -10.15
C ASP A 470 -7.71 -24.63 -10.54
N GLY A 471 -8.01 -24.04 -11.70
CA GLY A 471 -9.37 -23.86 -12.22
C GLY A 471 -9.50 -22.81 -13.32
N ASP A 472 -8.64 -21.79 -13.36
CA ASP A 472 -8.78 -20.66 -14.30
C ASP A 472 -8.16 -20.91 -15.70
N ARG A 473 -7.67 -22.11 -15.98
CA ARG A 473 -7.09 -22.44 -17.30
C ARG A 473 -8.10 -22.98 -18.31
N ASP A 474 -9.32 -23.32 -17.90
CA ASP A 474 -10.23 -24.11 -18.75
C ASP A 474 -11.33 -23.29 -19.45
N ASP A 475 -11.44 -21.97 -19.23
CA ASP A 475 -12.57 -21.17 -19.76
C ASP A 475 -12.23 -20.18 -20.89
N HIS A 476 -11.03 -20.22 -21.47
CA HIS A 476 -10.68 -19.33 -22.59
C HIS A 476 -11.00 -19.86 -24.00
N ASP A 477 -11.59 -21.06 -24.13
CA ASP A 477 -11.96 -21.64 -25.44
C ASP A 477 -13.49 -21.72 -25.67
N ARG A 478 -14.29 -20.87 -25.02
CA ARG A 478 -15.69 -20.67 -25.45
C ARG A 478 -15.80 -19.45 -26.35
N ASP A 479 -15.57 -19.74 -27.63
CA ASP A 479 -16.00 -18.94 -28.76
C ASP A 479 -17.48 -18.55 -28.61
N ASP A 480 -17.75 -17.27 -28.32
CA ASP A 480 -19.05 -16.65 -28.56
C ASP A 480 -19.22 -16.46 -30.07
N HIS A 481 -19.62 -17.55 -30.74
CA HIS A 481 -20.31 -17.50 -32.00
C HIS A 481 -21.82 -17.66 -31.77
N ASP A 482 -22.54 -16.62 -32.21
CA ASP A 482 -23.91 -16.61 -32.72
C ASP A 482 -25.11 -16.36 -31.76
N HIS A 483 -25.74 -15.20 -32.07
CA HIS A 483 -27.16 -14.80 -31.99
C HIS A 483 -27.67 -14.00 -30.78
#